data_AF-A0A7J0DJ93-F1
#
_entry.id   AF-A0A7J0DJ93-F1
#
_cell.length_a   1.000
_cell.length_b   1.000
_cell.length_c   1.000
_cell.angle_alpha   90.00
_cell.angle_beta   90.00
_cell.angle_gamma   90.00
#
_symmetry.space_group_name_H-M   'P 1'
#
loop_
_entity.id
_entity.type
_entity.pdbx_description
1 polymer ?
#
loop_
_entity_poly.entity_id
_entity_poly.type
_entity_poly.pdbx_seq_one_letter_code
_entity_poly.pdbx_strand_id
1 'polypeptide(L)'
;MFLSVHLCICEGLRYDDLYDPYYDLDVKEALNRLPREIVDARNQRLKRAMDLSMKHEYLPNDLQAMQTPFRNYLQDMLALVKKENAEREALGALPLYQRSIP
;
A
#
# COMPACT_ATOMS: atom_id res chain seq x y z
N MET A 1 -9.00 4.70 13.60
CA MET A 1 -9.62 3.85 12.56
C MET A 1 -10.67 4.59 11.73
N PHE A 2 -11.64 5.31 12.33
CA PHE A 2 -12.70 6.00 11.59
C PHE A 2 -12.23 7.09 10.60
N LEU A 3 -11.21 7.89 10.95
CA LEU A 3 -10.68 8.93 10.04
C LEU A 3 -10.01 8.36 8.77
N SER A 4 -9.21 7.30 8.87
CA SER A 4 -8.54 6.70 7.70
C SER A 4 -9.52 6.05 6.73
N VAL A 5 -10.63 5.50 7.24
CA VAL A 5 -11.66 4.89 6.40
C VAL A 5 -12.44 5.96 5.64
N HIS A 6 -12.76 7.08 6.30
CA HIS A 6 -13.45 8.19 5.65
C HIS A 6 -12.60 8.79 4.51
N LEU A 7 -11.30 8.99 4.75
CA LEU A 7 -10.37 9.48 3.72
C LEU A 7 -10.29 8.52 2.52
N CYS A 8 -10.22 7.21 2.76
CA CYS A 8 -10.22 6.20 1.70
C CYS A 8 -11.49 6.23 0.84
N ILE A 9 -12.66 6.44 1.44
CA ILE A 9 -13.94 6.48 0.72
C ILE A 9 -14.05 7.75 -0.12
N CYS A 10 -13.66 8.90 0.45
CA CYS A 10 -13.79 10.20 -0.20
C CYS A 10 -12.76 10.43 -1.33
N GLU A 11 -11.54 9.86 -1.21
CA GLU A 11 -10.48 9.98 -2.22
C GLU A 11 -10.40 8.76 -3.16
N GLY A 12 -11.14 7.69 -2.86
CA GLY A 12 -11.15 6.46 -3.65
C GLY A 12 -9.88 5.61 -3.52
N LEU A 13 -9.27 5.60 -2.34
CA LEU A 13 -8.12 4.76 -2.02
C LEU A 13 -8.55 3.49 -1.29
N ARG A 14 -7.71 2.45 -1.39
CA ARG A 14 -7.79 1.28 -0.51
C ARG A 14 -6.84 1.47 0.66
N TYR A 15 -7.13 0.81 1.79
CA TYR A 15 -6.28 0.92 2.97
C TYR A 15 -4.82 0.50 2.68
N ASP A 16 -4.63 -0.54 1.87
CA ASP A 16 -3.31 -1.01 1.46
C ASP A 16 -2.52 -0.02 0.58
N ASP A 17 -3.19 0.96 -0.04
CA ASP A 17 -2.51 1.96 -0.88
C ASP A 17 -1.69 2.94 -0.02
N LEU A 18 -2.04 3.09 1.28
CA LEU A 18 -1.40 4.01 2.23
C LEU A 18 -0.02 3.53 2.72
N TYR A 19 0.37 2.28 2.47
CA TYR A 19 1.68 1.77 2.87
C TYR A 19 2.80 2.35 1.98
N ASP A 20 3.65 3.19 2.54
CA ASP A 20 4.76 3.83 1.83
C ASP A 20 5.95 2.87 1.62
N PRO A 21 6.35 2.58 0.37
CA PRO A 21 7.52 1.75 0.06
C PRO A 21 8.87 2.33 0.54
N TYR A 22 8.95 3.63 0.83
CA TYR A 22 10.18 4.25 1.33
C TYR A 22 10.32 4.12 2.85
N TYR A 23 9.20 4.06 3.58
CA TYR A 23 9.21 3.92 5.03
C TYR A 23 9.49 2.49 5.47
N ASP A 24 8.86 1.51 4.80
CA ASP A 24 9.04 0.09 5.09
C ASP A 24 9.58 -0.63 3.85
N LEU A 25 10.81 -1.16 3.98
CA LEU A 25 11.47 -1.88 2.89
C LEU A 25 10.76 -3.22 2.60
N ASP A 26 10.09 -3.82 3.59
CA ASP A 26 9.31 -5.04 3.41
C ASP A 26 8.12 -4.79 2.47
N VAL A 27 7.52 -3.60 2.55
CA VAL A 27 6.44 -3.16 1.65
C VAL A 27 6.96 -3.05 0.22
N LYS A 28 8.15 -2.47 0.03
CA LYS A 28 8.77 -2.36 -1.30
C LYS A 28 9.03 -3.73 -1.90
N GLU A 29 9.53 -4.67 -1.12
CA GLU A 29 9.77 -6.04 -1.59
C GLU A 29 8.46 -6.75 -1.93
N ALA A 30 7.45 -6.66 -1.05
CA ALA A 30 6.14 -7.25 -1.29
C ALA A 30 5.56 -6.74 -2.63
N LEU A 31 5.60 -5.43 -2.89
CA LEU A 31 5.11 -4.85 -4.15
C LEU A 31 5.86 -5.33 -5.39
N ASN A 32 7.17 -5.55 -5.29
CA ASN A 32 7.96 -6.06 -6.41
C ASN A 32 7.61 -7.53 -6.76
N ARG A 33 7.09 -8.30 -5.80
CA ARG A 33 6.66 -9.69 -5.99
C ARG A 33 5.22 -9.79 -6.53
N LEU A 34 4.39 -8.78 -6.35
CA LEU A 34 3.02 -8.76 -6.85
C LEU A 34 2.96 -8.66 -8.38
N PRO A 35 1.86 -9.13 -9.02
CA PRO A 35 1.66 -8.97 -10.45
C PRO A 35 1.51 -7.48 -10.80
N ARG A 36 2.04 -7.11 -11.98
CA ARG A 36 2.08 -5.72 -12.45
C ARG A 36 0.70 -5.07 -12.51
N GLU A 37 -0.33 -5.82 -12.90
CA GLU A 37 -1.71 -5.31 -13.00
C GLU A 37 -2.22 -4.72 -11.68
N ILE A 38 -1.88 -5.35 -10.54
CA ILE A 38 -2.30 -4.87 -9.22
C ILE A 38 -1.54 -3.59 -8.86
N VAL A 39 -0.25 -3.55 -9.17
CA VAL A 39 0.62 -2.37 -8.94
C VAL A 39 0.19 -1.19 -9.79
N ASP A 40 -0.15 -1.42 -11.06
CA ASP A 40 -0.64 -0.39 -11.97
C ASP A 40 -2.00 0.15 -11.51
N ALA A 41 -2.92 -0.74 -11.10
CA ALA A 41 -4.20 -0.34 -10.52
C ALA A 41 -4.02 0.48 -9.23
N ARG A 42 -3.04 0.15 -8.38
CA ARG A 42 -2.65 0.95 -7.21
C ARG A 42 -2.17 2.34 -7.64
N ASN A 43 -1.26 2.40 -8.60
CA ASN A 43 -0.69 3.67 -9.07
C ASN A 43 -1.76 4.58 -9.68
N GLN A 44 -2.75 4.02 -10.38
CA GLN A 44 -3.89 4.78 -10.89
C GLN A 44 -4.75 5.37 -9.76
N ARG A 45 -5.04 4.59 -8.70
CA ARG A 45 -5.78 5.09 -7.54
C ARG A 45 -5.04 6.23 -6.83
N LEU A 46 -3.73 6.06 -6.61
CA LEU A 46 -2.89 7.09 -6.00
C LEU A 46 -2.85 8.38 -6.84
N LYS A 47 -2.68 8.27 -8.17
CA LYS A 47 -2.71 9.43 -9.07
C LYS A 47 -4.04 10.18 -9.01
N ARG A 48 -5.15 9.44 -8.98
CA ARG A 48 -6.49 10.03 -8.84
C ARG A 48 -6.64 10.74 -7.50
N ALA A 49 -6.22 10.11 -6.40
CA ALA A 49 -6.30 10.73 -5.07
C ALA A 49 -5.43 11.99 -5.00
N MET A 50 -4.24 11.99 -5.60
CA MET A 50 -3.39 13.18 -5.70
C MET A 50 -4.06 14.30 -6.50
N ASP A 51 -4.70 14.00 -7.63
CA ASP A 51 -5.42 15.00 -8.44
C ASP A 51 -6.59 15.64 -7.66
N LEU A 52 -7.37 14.81 -6.96
CA LEU A 52 -8.49 15.28 -6.12
C LEU A 52 -8.00 16.11 -4.93
N SER A 53 -6.94 15.66 -4.28
CA SER A 53 -6.30 16.35 -3.16
C SER A 53 -5.77 17.72 -3.58
N MET A 54 -5.13 17.82 -4.75
CA MET A 54 -4.67 19.09 -5.33
C MET A 54 -5.81 20.05 -5.66
N LYS A 55 -6.97 19.53 -6.09
CA LYS A 55 -8.17 20.34 -6.38
C LYS A 55 -8.97 20.70 -5.13
N HIS A 56 -8.65 20.10 -3.98
CA HIS A 56 -9.46 20.15 -2.76
C HIS A 56 -10.92 19.70 -3.00
N GLU A 57 -11.11 18.74 -3.90
CA GLU A 57 -12.40 18.17 -4.25
C GLU A 57 -12.47 16.70 -3.82
N TYR A 58 -13.69 16.21 -3.58
CA TYR A 58 -13.95 14.81 -3.25
C TYR A 58 -14.53 14.06 -4.45
N LEU A 59 -14.39 12.73 -4.43
CA LEU A 59 -14.99 11.87 -5.44
C LEU A 59 -16.53 12.01 -5.41
N PRO A 60 -17.23 12.00 -6.55
CA PRO A 60 -18.70 12.06 -6.55
C PRO A 60 -19.32 10.85 -5.83
N ASN A 61 -20.48 11.07 -5.20
CA ASN A 61 -21.14 10.10 -4.31
C ASN A 61 -21.37 8.72 -4.96
N ASP A 62 -21.67 8.68 -6.26
CA ASP A 62 -21.87 7.42 -7.00
C ASP A 62 -20.60 6.56 -7.03
N LEU A 63 -19.45 7.20 -7.22
CA LEU A 63 -18.15 6.54 -7.23
C LEU A 63 -17.67 6.20 -5.81
N GLN A 64 -18.03 7.00 -4.80
CA GLN A 64 -17.76 6.68 -3.39
C GLN A 64 -18.47 5.39 -2.97
N ALA A 65 -19.73 5.21 -3.37
CA ALA A 65 -20.51 4.01 -3.06
C ALA A 65 -19.94 2.73 -3.69
N MET A 66 -19.23 2.86 -4.82
CA MET A 66 -18.56 1.73 -5.49
C MET A 66 -17.18 1.38 -4.89
N GLN A 67 -16.65 2.17 -3.96
CA GLN A 67 -15.33 1.90 -3.39
C GLN A 67 -15.36 0.71 -2.44
N THR A 68 -14.31 -0.12 -2.51
CA THR A 68 -14.09 -1.26 -1.62
C THR A 68 -12.82 -1.04 -0.79
N PRO A 69 -12.87 -0.22 0.28
CA PRO A 69 -11.67 0.21 1.01
C PRO A 69 -10.95 -0.94 1.74
N PHE A 70 -11.68 -1.99 2.13
CA PHE A 70 -11.17 -3.15 2.89
C PHE A 70 -10.78 -4.35 2.00
N ARG A 71 -10.73 -4.18 0.68
CA ARG A 71 -10.25 -5.23 -0.22
C ARG A 71 -8.73 -5.26 -0.22
N ASN A 72 -8.17 -6.02 0.71
CA ASN A 72 -6.74 -6.12 0.91
C ASN A 72 -6.10 -6.97 -0.20
N TYR A 73 -4.93 -6.56 -0.66
CA TYR A 73 -4.10 -7.25 -1.65
C TYR A 73 -2.63 -7.36 -1.22
N LEU A 74 -2.21 -6.60 -0.20
CA LEU A 74 -0.81 -6.51 0.22
C LEU A 74 -0.52 -7.34 1.49
N GLN A 75 -1.53 -7.55 2.35
CA GLN A 75 -1.35 -8.19 3.67
C GLN A 75 -0.73 -9.59 3.59
N ASP A 76 -1.19 -10.44 2.68
CA ASP A 76 -0.69 -11.81 2.54
C ASP A 76 0.79 -11.84 2.12
N MET A 77 1.16 -10.96 1.18
CA MET A 77 2.54 -10.85 0.70
C MET A 77 3.48 -10.26 1.75
N LEU A 78 3.00 -9.28 2.52
CA LEU A 78 3.75 -8.72 3.64
C LEU A 78 4.00 -9.75 4.74
N ALA A 79 3.00 -10.56 5.09
CA ALA A 79 3.14 -11.61 6.09
C ALA A 79 4.19 -12.65 5.67
N LEU A 80 4.22 -13.00 4.38
CA LEU A 80 5.21 -13.92 3.82
C LEU A 80 6.63 -13.33 3.90
N VAL A 81 6.84 -12.10 3.44
CA VAL A 81 8.16 -11.44 3.49
C VAL A 81 8.68 -11.31 4.92
N LYS A 82 7.82 -10.91 5.86
CA LYS A 82 8.20 -10.80 7.28
C LYS A 82 8.59 -12.14 7.89
N LYS A 83 7.89 -13.21 7.50
CA LYS A 83 8.22 -14.57 7.94
C LYS A 83 9.57 -15.03 7.39
N GLU A 84 9.84 -14.80 6.11
CA GLU A 84 11.14 -15.13 5.49
C GLU A 84 12.29 -14.35 6.15
N ASN A 85 12.09 -13.06 6.43
CA ASN A 85 13.09 -12.24 7.12
C ASN A 85 13.37 -12.74 8.54
N ALA A 86 12.32 -13.08 9.30
CA ALA A 86 12.46 -13.62 10.66
C ALA A 86 13.15 -14.99 10.70
N GLU A 87 12.83 -15.87 9.75
CA GLU A 87 13.51 -17.17 9.60
C GLU A 87 15.01 -17.00 9.29
N ARG A 88 15.37 -16.04 8.43
CA ARG A 88 16.77 -15.74 8.11
C ARG A 88 17.54 -15.13 9.28
N GLU A 89 16.90 -14.25 10.03
CA GLU A 89 17.50 -13.64 11.23
C GLU A 89 17.75 -14.71 12.30
N ALA A 90 16.83 -15.66 12.49
CA ALA A 90 17.01 -16.79 13.39
C ALA A 90 18.17 -17.71 12.96
N LEU A 91 18.45 -17.81 11.66
CA LEU A 91 19.60 -18.53 11.11
C LEU A 91 20.91 -17.73 11.16
N GLY A 92 20.89 -16.48 11.64
CA GLY A 92 22.07 -15.62 11.76
C GLY A 92 22.58 -15.06 10.43
N ALA A 93 21.74 -15.03 9.38
CA ALA A 93 22.11 -14.50 8.07
C ALA A 93 22.06 -12.96 8.05
N LEU A 94 22.83 -12.36 7.14
CA LEU A 94 22.80 -10.91 6.89
C LEU A 94 21.44 -10.46 6.29
N PRO A 95 21.00 -9.23 6.57
CA PRO A 95 19.78 -8.67 5.99
C PRO A 95 19.88 -8.54 4.47
N LEU A 96 18.79 -8.83 3.75
CA LEU A 96 18.75 -8.77 2.28
C LEU A 96 18.82 -7.35 1.73
N TYR A 97 18.24 -6.40 2.46
CA TYR A 97 18.24 -4.98 2.15
C TYR A 97 18.39 -4.19 3.43
N GLN A 98 19.08 -3.06 3.33
CA GLN A 98 19.28 -2.13 4.43
C GLN A 98 18.92 -0.74 3.94
N ARG A 99 18.27 0.04 4.82
CA ARG A 99 18.06 1.47 4.57
C ARG A 99 19.41 2.16 4.38
N SER A 100 19.53 2.99 3.35
CA SER A 100 20.67 3.90 3.23
C SER A 100 20.62 4.92 4.37
N ILE A 101 21.76 5.18 5.01
CA ILE A 101 21.88 6.24 6.00
C ILE A 101 21.92 7.57 5.21
N PRO A 102 21.02 8.53 5.49
CA PRO A 102 21.04 9.84 4.86
C PRO A 102 22.27 10.67 5.25
#